data_AF-A0A6J4V3K1-F1
#
_entry.id   AF-A0A6J4V3K1-F1
#
_cell.length_a   1.000
_cell.length_b   1.000
_cell.length_c   1.000
_cell.angle_alpha   90.00
_cell.angle_beta   90.00
_cell.angle_gamma   90.00
#
_symmetry.space_group_name_H-M   'P 1'
#
loop_
_entity.id
_entity.type
_entity.pdbx_description
1 polymer ?
#
loop_
_entity_poly.entity_id
_entity_poly.type
_entity_poly.pdbx_seq_one_letter_code
_entity_poly.pdbx_strand_id
1 'polypeptide(L)'
;MDDDVIVTALVVIDKAMGALGHRDDVRARASEAEVLTMAAARYFQNHLARALQVMQLCRYLSGPLSVSRFNRHLHALRGVHPWGGLPPSRIPVPRGRSDRRAPLLYSPPVADDRDDEALRQRIKEATMSGLKFGWVAPAVGPPESDHVPLVIYQQEEILPVAMQHFDSLWVCDHFYGFTRRSDPFVEGWTALTWLAAKYPNVQVGHHVLGVGYRNPALTGKMAATLQTMSGGRFILGIGAGWRDEEYHAYGYDFPRPAVRIAQLDEALQLMRLMWTEETPTFKGKHFQIEAAYAPPHPDPLPPILIGGNGEQLMLPLVGRQADMWNTGAGRGLESFTRKRDIIRRSAEAAGRDPSSIVLTVTREAPLPQTSDESAQWVEELQKWTAEGVSHILLDFGHVTSTEPVQRFVEEVMAPLR
;
A
#
# COMPACT_ATOMS: atom_id res chain seq x y z
N MET A 1 -11.87 -2.00 -24.63
CA MET A 1 -13.00 -1.35 -23.95
C MET A 1 -14.15 -1.55 -24.90
N ASP A 2 -15.06 -2.45 -24.54
CA ASP A 2 -16.02 -3.04 -25.48
C ASP A 2 -17.00 -2.02 -26.04
N ASP A 3 -17.21 -2.05 -27.35
CA ASP A 3 -18.16 -1.21 -28.09
C ASP A 3 -19.59 -1.31 -27.50
N ASP A 4 -19.89 -2.41 -26.81
CA ASP A 4 -21.16 -2.64 -26.10
C ASP A 4 -21.44 -1.64 -24.99
N VAL A 5 -20.40 -1.08 -24.34
CA VAL A 5 -20.57 -0.10 -23.26
C VAL A 5 -21.03 1.27 -23.79
N ILE A 6 -20.50 1.67 -24.96
CA ILE A 6 -20.84 2.94 -25.61
C ILE A 6 -22.25 2.89 -26.18
N VAL A 7 -22.62 1.76 -26.80
CA VAL A 7 -23.98 1.55 -27.32
C VAL A 7 -25.00 1.53 -26.18
N THR A 8 -24.67 0.89 -25.05
CA THR A 8 -25.55 0.86 -23.87
C THR A 8 -25.77 2.27 -23.30
N ALA A 9 -24.71 3.10 -23.22
CA ALA A 9 -24.82 4.47 -22.75
C ALA A 9 -25.72 5.33 -23.66
N LEU A 10 -25.59 5.20 -24.98
CA LEU A 10 -26.40 5.94 -25.96
C LEU A 10 -27.89 5.53 -25.91
N VAL A 11 -28.17 4.24 -25.71
CA VAL A 11 -29.55 3.72 -25.56
C VAL A 11 -30.20 4.21 -24.26
N VAL A 12 -29.44 4.33 -23.17
CA VAL A 12 -29.95 4.87 -21.89
C VAL A 12 -30.27 6.36 -22.03
N ILE A 13 -29.43 7.13 -22.72
CA ILE A 13 -29.66 8.56 -23.00
C ILE A 13 -30.90 8.75 -23.87
N ASP A 14 -31.04 7.97 -24.95
CA ASP A 14 -32.19 8.07 -25.86
C ASP A 14 -33.52 7.71 -25.16
N LYS A 15 -33.52 6.67 -24.32
CA LYS A 15 -34.69 6.31 -23.48
C LYS A 15 -35.04 7.37 -22.44
N ALA A 16 -34.03 7.98 -21.80
CA ALA A 16 -34.25 9.06 -20.84
C ALA A 16 -34.86 10.30 -21.52
N MET A 17 -34.37 10.64 -22.73
CA MET A 17 -34.89 11.75 -23.53
C MET A 17 -36.32 11.48 -24.06
N GLY A 18 -36.62 10.24 -24.44
CA GLY A 18 -37.97 9.84 -24.86
C GLY A 18 -39.01 9.85 -23.73
N ALA A 19 -38.61 9.50 -22.50
CA ALA A 19 -39.50 9.51 -21.34
C ALA A 19 -39.96 10.91 -20.91
N LEU A 20 -39.17 11.94 -21.21
CA LEU A 20 -39.47 13.35 -20.91
C LEU A 20 -40.49 13.98 -21.87
N GLY A 21 -40.81 13.31 -22.98
CA GLY A 21 -41.71 13.82 -24.02
C GLY A 21 -43.21 13.82 -23.67
N HIS A 22 -43.64 13.13 -22.60
CA HIS A 22 -45.07 12.80 -22.41
C HIS A 22 -45.74 13.20 -21.08
N ARG A 23 -45.20 14.15 -20.31
CA ARG A 23 -45.87 14.62 -19.07
C ARG A 23 -45.94 16.15 -18.93
N ASP A 24 -47.12 16.67 -18.65
CA ASP A 24 -47.46 18.11 -18.73
C ASP A 24 -46.92 19.01 -17.60
N ASP A 25 -46.01 18.53 -16.75
CA ASP A 25 -45.47 19.34 -15.63
C ASP A 25 -44.00 19.74 -15.86
N VAL A 26 -43.79 21.04 -16.12
CA VAL A 26 -42.51 21.65 -16.47
C VAL A 26 -41.54 21.72 -15.27
N ARG A 27 -42.04 21.77 -14.04
CA ARG A 27 -41.18 21.89 -12.84
C ARG A 27 -40.53 20.58 -12.42
N ALA A 28 -41.22 19.45 -12.57
CA ALA A 28 -40.65 18.12 -12.31
C ALA A 28 -39.54 17.75 -13.32
N ARG A 29 -39.66 18.22 -14.57
CA ARG A 29 -38.65 18.00 -15.63
C ARG A 29 -37.31 18.67 -15.31
N ALA A 30 -37.30 19.84 -14.69
CA ALA A 30 -36.07 20.58 -14.40
C ALA A 30 -35.23 19.88 -13.32
N SER A 31 -35.86 19.43 -12.23
CA SER A 31 -35.17 18.78 -11.11
C SER A 31 -34.63 17.38 -11.47
N GLU A 32 -35.36 16.59 -12.26
CA GLU A 32 -34.87 15.27 -12.70
C GLU A 32 -33.81 15.38 -13.80
N ALA A 33 -33.93 16.37 -14.71
CA ALA A 33 -32.89 16.65 -15.70
C ALA A 33 -31.59 17.13 -15.05
N GLU A 34 -31.65 17.94 -13.98
CA GLU A 34 -30.46 18.32 -13.21
C GLU A 34 -29.79 17.11 -12.55
N VAL A 35 -30.56 16.21 -11.93
CA VAL A 35 -30.01 14.99 -11.29
C VAL A 35 -29.38 14.04 -12.31
N LEU A 36 -30.03 13.82 -13.46
CA LEU A 36 -29.48 12.99 -14.54
C LEU A 36 -28.26 13.63 -15.21
N THR A 37 -28.25 14.96 -15.36
CA THR A 37 -27.11 15.70 -15.91
C THR A 37 -25.92 15.68 -14.96
N MET A 38 -26.15 15.80 -13.64
CA MET A 38 -25.11 15.66 -12.61
C MET A 38 -24.56 14.24 -12.54
N ALA A 39 -25.41 13.21 -12.63
CA ALA A 39 -24.96 11.81 -12.64
C ALA A 39 -24.13 11.49 -13.90
N ALA A 40 -24.56 11.98 -15.08
CA ALA A 40 -23.80 11.86 -16.31
C ALA A 40 -22.48 12.66 -16.24
N ALA A 41 -22.49 13.89 -15.73
CA ALA A 41 -21.29 14.71 -15.57
C ALA A 41 -20.27 14.04 -14.62
N ARG A 42 -20.73 13.41 -13.52
CA ARG A 42 -19.89 12.68 -12.57
C ARG A 42 -19.31 11.39 -13.18
N TYR A 43 -20.08 10.70 -14.04
CA TYR A 43 -19.60 9.58 -14.84
C TYR A 43 -18.55 10.01 -15.89
N PHE A 44 -18.79 11.11 -16.60
CA PHE A 44 -17.85 11.63 -17.60
C PHE A 44 -16.57 12.23 -16.97
N GLN A 45 -16.65 12.89 -15.81
CA GLN A 45 -15.47 13.39 -15.08
C GLN A 45 -14.53 12.25 -14.66
N ASN A 46 -15.07 11.10 -14.25
CA ASN A 46 -14.27 9.92 -13.88
C ASN A 46 -13.61 9.22 -15.09
N HIS A 47 -14.12 9.44 -16.31
CA HIS A 47 -13.60 8.82 -17.53
C HIS A 47 -12.77 9.77 -18.43
N LEU A 48 -12.83 11.08 -18.20
CA LEU A 48 -12.09 12.09 -18.98
C LEU A 48 -10.55 11.98 -18.80
N ALA A 49 -10.09 11.58 -17.61
CA ALA A 49 -8.68 11.34 -17.34
C ALA A 49 -8.10 10.18 -18.17
N ARG A 50 -8.90 9.14 -18.45
CA ARG A 50 -8.53 8.02 -19.32
C ARG A 50 -8.61 8.39 -20.80
N ALA A 51 -9.59 9.21 -21.19
CA ALA A 51 -9.70 9.71 -22.57
C ALA A 51 -8.52 10.61 -22.97
N LEU A 52 -8.00 11.43 -22.04
CA LEU A 52 -6.80 12.25 -22.27
C LEU A 52 -5.53 11.40 -22.44
N GLN A 53 -5.37 10.32 -21.64
CA GLN A 53 -4.26 9.37 -21.79
C GLN A 53 -4.34 8.59 -23.11
N VAL A 54 -5.53 8.17 -23.53
CA VAL A 54 -5.74 7.51 -24.84
C VAL A 54 -5.51 8.48 -26.00
N MET A 55 -5.94 9.74 -25.91
CA MET A 55 -5.67 10.75 -26.94
C MET A 55 -4.18 11.14 -27.01
N GLN A 56 -3.45 11.16 -25.91
CA GLN A 56 -2.00 11.36 -25.90
C GLN A 56 -1.27 10.16 -26.54
N LEU A 57 -1.74 8.93 -26.29
CA LEU A 57 -1.22 7.71 -26.92
C LEU A 57 -1.54 7.68 -28.43
N CYS A 58 -2.75 8.09 -28.84
CA CYS A 58 -3.14 8.20 -30.24
C CYS A 58 -2.32 9.29 -30.96
N ARG A 59 -2.02 10.43 -30.34
CA ARG A 59 -1.12 11.45 -30.93
C ARG A 59 0.31 10.96 -31.08
N TYR A 60 0.79 10.15 -30.15
CA TYR A 60 2.12 9.52 -30.22
C TYR A 60 2.21 8.45 -31.33
N LEU A 61 1.11 7.73 -31.59
CA LEU A 61 1.03 6.65 -32.58
C LEU A 61 0.60 7.11 -34.00
N SER A 62 0.26 8.39 -34.18
CA SER A 62 -0.23 8.96 -35.44
C SER A 62 0.81 9.81 -36.17
N GLY A 63 1.99 9.22 -36.44
CA GLY A 63 2.78 9.60 -37.63
C GLY A 63 2.03 9.16 -38.90
N PRO A 64 2.27 9.80 -40.06
CA PRO A 64 1.30 9.83 -41.16
C PRO A 64 1.18 8.47 -41.88
N LEU A 65 0.08 7.75 -41.63
CA LEU A 65 -0.41 6.70 -42.52
C LEU A 65 -1.93 6.84 -42.70
N SER A 66 -2.36 6.89 -43.95
CA SER A 66 -3.68 7.37 -44.38
C SER A 66 -4.84 6.44 -43.99
N VAL A 67 -5.98 7.06 -43.67
CA VAL A 67 -7.28 6.50 -43.25
C VAL A 67 -7.87 5.45 -44.23
N SER A 68 -7.30 5.24 -45.41
CA SER A 68 -7.86 4.37 -46.46
C SER A 68 -7.58 2.86 -46.32
N ARG A 69 -6.77 2.43 -45.34
CA ARG A 69 -6.53 0.99 -45.08
C ARG A 69 -7.35 0.41 -43.94
N PHE A 70 -7.83 1.22 -43.00
CA PHE A 70 -8.64 0.77 -41.85
C PHE A 70 -10.02 0.25 -42.29
N ASN A 71 -10.67 0.90 -43.25
CA ASN A 71 -12.02 0.52 -43.72
C ASN A 71 -12.08 -0.79 -44.53
N ARG A 72 -10.95 -1.37 -44.96
CA ARG A 72 -10.96 -2.67 -45.67
C ARG A 72 -10.92 -3.88 -44.74
N HIS A 73 -10.60 -3.72 -43.46
CA HIS A 73 -10.49 -4.84 -42.51
C HIS A 73 -11.79 -5.14 -41.76
N LEU A 74 -12.70 -4.16 -41.63
CA LEU A 74 -13.97 -4.31 -40.91
C LEU A 74 -15.04 -5.14 -41.66
N HIS A 75 -14.91 -5.32 -42.98
CA HIS A 75 -15.86 -6.12 -43.76
C HIS A 75 -15.59 -7.64 -43.73
N ALA A 76 -14.46 -8.09 -43.17
CA ALA A 76 -14.09 -9.51 -43.15
C ALA A 76 -14.47 -10.27 -41.85
N LEU A 77 -15.03 -9.59 -40.84
CA LEU A 77 -15.33 -10.19 -39.53
C LEU A 77 -16.82 -10.51 -39.30
N ARG A 78 -17.68 -10.35 -40.32
CA ARG A 78 -19.07 -10.83 -40.25
C ARG A 78 -19.16 -12.29 -40.70
N GLY A 79 -18.88 -13.21 -39.79
CA GLY A 79 -19.39 -14.58 -39.91
C GLY A 79 -18.47 -15.66 -39.38
N VAL A 80 -18.40 -15.83 -38.06
CA VAL A 80 -18.21 -17.15 -37.41
C VAL A 80 -18.86 -17.12 -36.02
N HIS A 81 -19.76 -18.06 -35.75
CA HIS A 81 -20.48 -18.29 -34.49
C HIS A 81 -19.54 -18.84 -33.39
N PRO A 82 -19.76 -18.57 -32.09
CA PRO A 82 -18.94 -19.13 -31.03
C PRO A 82 -19.57 -20.45 -30.57
N TRP A 83 -18.87 -21.57 -30.77
CA TRP A 83 -18.93 -22.87 -30.06
C TRP A 83 -18.49 -23.96 -31.05
N GLY A 84 -17.19 -24.26 -31.06
CA GLY A 84 -16.60 -25.33 -31.87
C GLY A 84 -15.09 -25.36 -31.66
N GLY A 85 -14.60 -26.38 -30.96
CA GLY A 85 -13.18 -26.55 -30.65
C GLY A 85 -12.30 -26.71 -31.89
N LEU A 86 -11.02 -26.35 -31.77
CA LEU A 86 -9.99 -26.63 -32.76
C LEU A 86 -8.83 -27.43 -32.13
N PRO A 87 -8.24 -28.40 -32.87
CA PRO A 87 -7.28 -29.40 -32.38
C PRO A 87 -5.82 -28.89 -32.40
N PRO A 88 -4.84 -29.65 -31.86
CA PRO A 88 -3.49 -29.15 -31.67
C PRO A 88 -2.64 -29.27 -32.94
N SER A 89 -2.06 -28.18 -33.42
CA SER A 89 -0.99 -28.26 -34.43
C SER A 89 0.06 -27.14 -34.33
N ARG A 90 1.22 -27.53 -33.77
CA ARG A 90 2.60 -27.28 -34.22
C ARG A 90 2.98 -25.86 -34.68
N ILE A 91 3.64 -25.13 -33.77
CA ILE A 91 4.47 -23.97 -34.08
C ILE A 91 5.86 -24.45 -34.57
N PRO A 92 6.39 -23.99 -35.70
CA PRO A 92 7.75 -24.34 -36.13
C PRO A 92 8.79 -23.54 -35.34
N VAL A 93 9.80 -24.24 -34.82
CA VAL A 93 11.01 -23.65 -34.21
C VAL A 93 12.06 -23.43 -35.31
N PRO A 94 12.58 -22.22 -35.54
CA PRO A 94 13.74 -22.04 -36.42
C PRO A 94 15.02 -22.44 -35.69
N ARG A 95 15.78 -23.38 -36.26
CA ARG A 95 17.13 -23.75 -35.84
C ARG A 95 18.17 -22.78 -36.41
N GLY A 96 18.90 -22.11 -35.51
CA GLY A 96 20.34 -21.84 -35.56
C GLY A 96 20.92 -20.88 -36.61
N ARG A 97 21.52 -19.78 -36.16
CA ARG A 97 23.00 -19.63 -36.10
C ARG A 97 23.43 -18.32 -35.43
N SER A 98 24.58 -18.45 -34.78
CA SER A 98 25.37 -17.49 -34.02
C SER A 98 25.61 -16.11 -34.66
N ASP A 99 25.77 -15.16 -33.75
CA ASP A 99 26.66 -14.00 -33.82
C ASP A 99 26.10 -12.71 -34.44
N ARG A 100 25.74 -11.76 -33.56
CA ARG A 100 26.12 -10.34 -33.62
C ARG A 100 25.66 -9.63 -32.35
N ARG A 101 26.65 -9.10 -31.62
CA ARG A 101 26.52 -8.22 -30.46
C ARG A 101 25.53 -7.07 -30.75
N ALA A 102 24.46 -7.00 -29.96
CA ALA A 102 23.76 -5.75 -29.70
C ALA A 102 24.35 -5.16 -28.39
N PRO A 103 24.62 -3.85 -28.31
CA PRO A 103 25.19 -3.26 -27.09
C PRO A 103 24.13 -3.27 -25.98
N LEU A 104 24.41 -4.01 -24.91
CA LEU A 104 23.76 -3.82 -23.61
C LEU A 104 24.15 -2.43 -23.10
N LEU A 105 23.29 -1.43 -23.31
CA LEU A 105 23.37 -0.15 -22.62
C LEU A 105 22.76 -0.32 -21.23
N TYR A 106 23.53 -0.87 -20.30
CA TYR A 106 23.57 -0.51 -18.88
C TYR A 106 24.53 -1.47 -18.16
N SER A 107 25.70 -0.97 -17.78
CA SER A 107 26.55 -1.61 -16.77
C SER A 107 26.35 -0.85 -15.47
N PRO A 108 25.92 -1.46 -14.36
CA PRO A 108 25.89 -0.77 -13.08
C PRO A 108 27.34 -0.53 -12.63
N PRO A 109 27.64 0.60 -11.95
CA PRO A 109 28.95 0.81 -11.37
C PRO A 109 29.20 -0.24 -10.27
N VAL A 110 30.43 -0.73 -10.20
CA VAL A 110 30.92 -1.53 -9.07
C VAL A 110 30.87 -0.61 -7.84
N ALA A 111 30.12 -1.01 -6.81
CA ALA A 111 29.97 -0.24 -5.58
C ALA A 111 31.32 -0.11 -4.86
N ASP A 112 31.74 1.13 -4.58
CA ASP A 112 32.82 1.47 -3.64
C ASP A 112 32.22 1.44 -2.23
N ASP A 113 32.83 0.73 -1.28
CA ASP A 113 32.38 0.65 0.13
C ASP A 113 32.22 2.04 0.79
N ARG A 114 32.84 3.08 0.21
CA ARG A 114 32.72 4.49 0.67
C ARG A 114 31.43 5.17 0.21
N ASP A 115 30.80 4.71 -0.87
CA ASP A 115 29.50 5.23 -1.34
C ASP A 115 28.34 4.71 -0.49
N ASP A 116 28.49 3.54 0.13
CA ASP A 116 27.46 2.94 0.98
C ASP A 116 27.34 3.67 2.33
N GLU A 117 28.45 4.15 2.90
CA GLU A 117 28.44 4.98 4.10
C GLU A 117 27.89 6.39 3.82
N ALA A 118 28.24 6.99 2.68
CA ALA A 118 27.70 8.29 2.26
C ALA A 118 26.20 8.22 1.93
N LEU A 119 25.73 7.11 1.35
CA LEU A 119 24.32 6.84 1.11
C LEU A 119 23.58 6.61 2.43
N ARG A 120 24.14 5.84 3.37
CA ARG A 120 23.60 5.67 4.73
C ARG A 120 23.56 6.98 5.48
N GLN A 121 24.56 7.84 5.35
CA GLN A 121 24.60 9.18 5.93
C GLN A 121 23.54 10.10 5.30
N ARG A 122 23.30 10.02 3.98
CA ARG A 122 22.23 10.79 3.30
C ARG A 122 20.83 10.27 3.64
N ILE A 123 20.67 8.95 3.82
CA ILE A 123 19.43 8.35 4.35
C ILE A 123 19.24 8.78 5.80
N LYS A 124 20.30 8.80 6.62
CA LYS A 124 20.33 9.29 7.99
C LYS A 124 19.96 10.78 8.04
N GLU A 125 20.49 11.61 7.15
CA GLU A 125 20.16 13.04 7.04
C GLU A 125 18.72 13.28 6.52
N ALA A 126 18.23 12.48 5.57
CA ALA A 126 16.84 12.52 5.09
C ALA A 126 15.82 11.85 6.04
N THR A 127 16.28 11.08 7.02
CA THR A 127 15.47 10.58 8.15
C THR A 127 15.63 11.44 9.40
N MET A 128 16.68 12.25 9.48
CA MET A 128 16.91 13.31 10.48
C MET A 128 16.21 14.63 10.13
N SER A 129 15.68 14.80 8.91
CA SER A 129 14.88 15.96 8.55
C SER A 129 13.40 15.75 8.87
N GLY A 130 12.99 16.23 10.05
CA GLY A 130 11.60 16.48 10.41
C GLY A 130 10.83 15.26 10.95
N LEU A 131 9.95 15.55 11.90
CA LEU A 131 8.94 14.63 12.39
C LEU A 131 7.99 14.22 11.25
N LYS A 132 7.82 12.91 11.04
CA LYS A 132 6.91 12.36 10.03
C LYS A 132 5.57 11.97 10.64
N PHE A 133 4.51 12.14 9.86
CA PHE A 133 3.15 11.77 10.23
C PHE A 133 2.60 10.74 9.24
N GLY A 134 2.09 9.62 9.75
CA GLY A 134 1.43 8.59 8.96
C GLY A 134 -0.06 8.54 9.26
N TRP A 135 -0.87 8.33 8.22
CA TRP A 135 -2.30 8.05 8.35
C TRP A 135 -2.51 6.54 8.34
N VAL A 136 -3.09 5.98 9.41
CA VAL A 136 -3.57 4.60 9.42
C VAL A 136 -5.01 4.62 8.92
N ALA A 137 -5.26 4.05 7.75
CA ALA A 137 -6.59 3.97 7.16
C ALA A 137 -7.30 2.71 7.71
N PRO A 138 -8.35 2.85 8.54
CA PRO A 138 -8.95 1.69 9.18
C PRO A 138 -9.62 0.80 8.13
N ALA A 139 -9.20 -0.45 8.09
CA ALA A 139 -9.69 -1.45 7.15
C ALA A 139 -11.01 -2.12 7.58
N VAL A 140 -11.44 -1.89 8.82
CA VAL A 140 -12.68 -2.43 9.40
C VAL A 140 -13.90 -1.58 9.06
N GLY A 141 -15.06 -2.23 8.92
CA GLY A 141 -16.39 -1.60 8.84
C GLY A 141 -17.14 -1.72 10.16
N PRO A 142 -16.96 -0.78 11.11
CA PRO A 142 -17.62 -0.83 12.40
C PRO A 142 -19.11 -0.42 12.30
N PRO A 143 -19.92 -0.64 13.35
CA PRO A 143 -21.35 -0.30 13.34
C PRO A 143 -21.64 1.16 12.99
N GLU A 144 -20.81 2.09 13.45
CA GLU A 144 -20.97 3.52 13.19
C GLU A 144 -20.82 3.93 11.72
N SER A 145 -20.29 3.05 10.86
CA SER A 145 -20.20 3.28 9.40
C SER A 145 -21.17 2.43 8.60
N ASP A 146 -22.25 1.95 9.22
CA ASP A 146 -23.20 1.00 8.63
C ASP A 146 -22.52 -0.24 8.07
N HIS A 147 -21.43 -0.68 8.73
CA HIS A 147 -20.59 -1.78 8.29
C HIS A 147 -19.95 -1.56 6.91
N VAL A 148 -19.72 -0.33 6.48
CA VAL A 148 -18.84 -0.04 5.34
C VAL A 148 -17.41 0.12 5.86
N PRO A 149 -16.41 -0.61 5.35
CA PRO A 149 -15.02 -0.40 5.75
C PRO A 149 -14.60 1.06 5.62
N LEU A 150 -14.08 1.65 6.69
CA LEU A 150 -13.85 3.10 6.76
C LEU A 150 -12.93 3.59 5.64
N VAL A 151 -11.91 2.81 5.28
CA VAL A 151 -11.02 3.10 4.16
C VAL A 151 -11.72 3.24 2.81
N ILE A 152 -12.89 2.60 2.58
CA ILE A 152 -13.67 2.74 1.34
C ILE A 152 -14.24 4.15 1.20
N TYR A 153 -14.74 4.73 2.30
CA TYR A 153 -15.18 6.12 2.32
C TYR A 153 -13.98 7.07 2.33
N GLN A 154 -13.02 6.83 3.23
CA GLN A 154 -11.88 7.72 3.41
C GLN A 154 -11.04 7.87 2.14
N GLN A 155 -10.87 6.82 1.34
CA GLN A 155 -10.12 6.92 0.08
C GLN A 155 -10.78 7.84 -0.96
N GLU A 156 -12.08 8.11 -0.91
CA GLU A 156 -12.70 9.02 -1.87
C GLU A 156 -12.81 10.43 -1.28
N GLU A 157 -13.14 10.54 0.01
CA GLU A 157 -13.57 11.82 0.58
C GLU A 157 -12.54 12.47 1.51
N ILE A 158 -11.65 11.69 2.15
CA ILE A 158 -10.73 12.19 3.18
C ILE A 158 -9.27 12.19 2.73
N LEU A 159 -8.79 11.05 2.23
CA LEU A 159 -7.40 10.85 1.83
C LEU A 159 -6.94 11.79 0.70
N PRO A 160 -7.77 12.24 -0.27
CA PRO A 160 -7.32 13.24 -1.24
C PRO A 160 -6.84 14.55 -0.62
N VAL A 161 -7.38 14.94 0.54
CA VAL A 161 -6.90 16.10 1.32
C VAL A 161 -5.76 15.67 2.24
N ALA A 162 -5.93 14.61 3.03
CA ALA A 162 -4.92 14.19 4.01
C ALA A 162 -3.56 13.88 3.36
N MET A 163 -3.54 13.18 2.22
CA MET A 163 -2.29 12.75 1.56
C MET A 163 -1.50 13.90 0.90
N GLN A 164 -1.99 15.14 0.95
CA GLN A 164 -1.21 16.33 0.62
C GLN A 164 -0.31 16.79 1.76
N HIS A 165 -0.56 16.32 2.99
CA HIS A 165 0.09 16.81 4.20
C HIS A 165 0.81 15.70 4.99
N PHE A 166 0.33 14.46 4.92
CA PHE A 166 0.90 13.30 5.61
C PHE A 166 2.01 12.65 4.79
N ASP A 167 2.99 12.06 5.47
CA ASP A 167 4.19 11.49 4.86
C ASP A 167 4.02 10.01 4.45
N SER A 168 3.01 9.35 5.00
CA SER A 168 2.78 7.92 4.80
C SER A 168 1.34 7.47 5.03
N LEU A 169 0.94 6.37 4.40
CA LEU A 169 -0.38 5.76 4.48
C LEU A 169 -0.27 4.27 4.84
N TRP A 170 -1.07 3.82 5.80
CA TRP A 170 -0.94 2.50 6.39
C TRP A 170 -2.25 1.73 6.43
N VAL A 171 -2.19 0.41 6.25
CA VAL A 171 -3.36 -0.48 6.29
C VAL A 171 -3.05 -1.74 7.12
N CYS A 172 -3.99 -2.11 7.99
CA CYS A 172 -3.89 -3.32 8.80
C CYS A 172 -4.25 -4.59 8.02
N ASP A 173 -3.71 -5.73 8.44
CA ASP A 173 -3.92 -7.02 7.77
C ASP A 173 -4.65 -8.00 8.69
N HIS A 174 -5.98 -7.95 8.64
CA HIS A 174 -6.88 -8.89 9.31
C HIS A 174 -7.88 -9.44 8.31
N PHE A 175 -8.50 -10.57 8.66
CA PHE A 175 -9.37 -11.30 7.73
C PHE A 175 -10.85 -10.95 7.91
N TYR A 176 -11.22 -10.53 9.12
CA TYR A 176 -12.58 -10.14 9.47
C TYR A 176 -12.59 -9.22 10.69
N GLY A 177 -13.69 -8.52 10.94
CA GLY A 177 -13.76 -7.53 12.01
C GLY A 177 -13.55 -8.09 13.43
N PHE A 178 -13.18 -7.20 14.34
CA PHE A 178 -12.81 -7.54 15.72
C PHE A 178 -14.02 -7.81 16.62
N THR A 179 -15.12 -7.08 16.43
CA THR A 179 -16.33 -7.22 17.24
C THR A 179 -17.18 -8.41 16.79
N ARG A 180 -17.45 -8.53 15.48
CA ARG A 180 -18.10 -9.70 14.88
C ARG A 180 -17.30 -10.19 13.68
N ARG A 181 -17.21 -11.51 13.49
CA ARG A 181 -16.55 -12.10 12.32
C ARG A 181 -17.23 -11.74 10.98
N SER A 182 -18.49 -11.36 11.02
CA SER A 182 -19.23 -10.89 9.85
C SER A 182 -19.00 -9.41 9.54
N ASP A 183 -18.38 -8.65 10.44
CA ASP A 183 -18.05 -7.26 10.17
C ASP A 183 -16.97 -7.23 9.06
N PRO A 184 -17.18 -6.44 8.00
CA PRO A 184 -16.28 -6.48 6.86
C PRO A 184 -14.93 -5.89 7.22
N PHE A 185 -13.91 -6.46 6.60
CA PHE A 185 -12.53 -6.03 6.74
C PHE A 185 -11.88 -6.15 5.36
N VAL A 186 -11.25 -5.09 4.87
CA VAL A 186 -10.52 -5.16 3.59
C VAL A 186 -9.16 -5.83 3.78
N GLU A 187 -8.79 -6.71 2.85
CA GLU A 187 -7.54 -7.47 2.95
C GLU A 187 -6.31 -6.55 2.72
N GLY A 188 -5.27 -6.74 3.54
CA GLY A 188 -4.16 -5.79 3.67
C GLY A 188 -3.36 -5.55 2.40
N TRP A 189 -2.94 -6.60 1.68
CA TRP A 189 -2.11 -6.43 0.48
C TRP A 189 -2.87 -5.80 -0.68
N THR A 190 -4.08 -6.27 -0.94
CA THR A 190 -4.92 -5.77 -2.02
C THR A 190 -5.32 -4.32 -1.79
N ALA A 191 -5.73 -3.97 -0.56
CA ALA A 191 -6.03 -2.59 -0.18
C ALA A 191 -4.80 -1.69 -0.28
N LEU A 192 -3.65 -2.08 0.28
CA LEU A 192 -2.45 -1.26 0.25
C LEU A 192 -1.94 -1.04 -1.18
N THR A 193 -1.96 -2.07 -2.02
CA THR A 193 -1.55 -1.96 -3.43
C THR A 193 -2.44 -0.97 -4.20
N TRP A 194 -3.76 -1.03 -3.97
CA TRP A 194 -4.71 -0.08 -4.55
C TRP A 194 -4.42 1.36 -4.11
N LEU A 195 -4.24 1.59 -2.81
CA LEU A 195 -3.94 2.91 -2.26
C LEU A 195 -2.57 3.44 -2.71
N ALA A 196 -1.56 2.57 -2.84
CA ALA A 196 -0.23 2.93 -3.33
C ALA A 196 -0.25 3.46 -4.76
N ALA A 197 -1.14 2.93 -5.60
CA ALA A 197 -1.37 3.43 -6.95
C ALA A 197 -2.18 4.74 -6.96
N LYS A 198 -3.14 4.88 -6.04
CA LYS A 198 -4.01 6.07 -5.94
C LYS A 198 -3.29 7.31 -5.36
N TYR A 199 -2.36 7.10 -4.43
CA TYR A 199 -1.60 8.15 -3.74
C TYR A 199 -0.10 8.00 -3.97
N PRO A 200 0.44 8.54 -5.07
CA PRO A 200 1.84 8.31 -5.47
C PRO A 200 2.86 9.11 -4.66
N ASN A 201 2.42 10.08 -3.85
CA ASN A 201 3.32 11.05 -3.20
C ASN A 201 3.69 10.70 -1.75
N VAL A 202 3.13 9.61 -1.19
CA VAL A 202 3.33 9.23 0.22
C VAL A 202 4.00 7.86 0.31
N GLN A 203 4.73 7.61 1.40
CA GLN A 203 5.14 6.24 1.70
C GLN A 203 3.92 5.36 1.99
N VAL A 204 4.00 4.06 1.74
CA VAL A 204 2.90 3.12 1.99
C VAL A 204 3.39 1.94 2.79
N GLY A 205 2.64 1.51 3.81
CA GLY A 205 3.08 0.40 4.65
C GLY A 205 1.94 -0.43 5.24
N HIS A 206 2.28 -1.64 5.64
CA HIS A 206 1.36 -2.48 6.40
C HIS A 206 1.44 -2.18 7.89
N HIS A 207 0.32 -2.25 8.59
CA HIS A 207 0.23 -2.01 10.04
C HIS A 207 -0.47 -3.16 10.80
N VAL A 208 0.18 -4.27 11.12
CA VAL A 208 1.29 -4.89 10.37
C VAL A 208 0.80 -6.24 9.85
N LEU A 209 1.50 -6.80 8.86
CA LEU A 209 1.23 -8.17 8.41
C LEU A 209 1.47 -9.20 9.53
N GLY A 210 0.71 -10.29 9.53
CA GLY A 210 1.05 -11.50 10.29
C GLY A 210 1.98 -12.41 9.49
N VAL A 211 3.18 -12.72 10.00
CA VAL A 211 4.14 -13.61 9.31
C VAL A 211 3.54 -14.97 8.95
N GLY A 212 2.63 -15.47 9.78
CA GLY A 212 2.00 -16.79 9.57
C GLY A 212 0.79 -16.78 8.65
N TYR A 213 0.37 -15.62 8.11
CA TYR A 213 -0.80 -15.54 7.24
C TYR A 213 -0.52 -15.96 5.80
N ARG A 214 0.75 -15.94 5.37
CA ARG A 214 1.16 -16.23 3.99
C ARG A 214 2.51 -16.92 3.98
N ASN A 215 2.81 -17.61 2.88
CA ASN A 215 4.15 -18.15 2.66
C ASN A 215 5.20 -17.02 2.66
N PRO A 216 6.31 -17.13 3.41
CA PRO A 216 7.26 -16.03 3.55
C PRO A 216 8.01 -15.71 2.25
N ALA A 217 8.27 -16.69 1.38
CA ALA A 217 8.88 -16.43 0.08
C ALA A 217 7.92 -15.67 -0.85
N LEU A 218 6.63 -16.01 -0.83
CA LEU A 218 5.61 -15.25 -1.55
C LEU A 218 5.51 -13.82 -1.00
N THR A 219 5.55 -13.64 0.32
CA THR A 219 5.58 -12.30 0.95
C THR A 219 6.80 -11.50 0.49
N GLY A 220 7.99 -12.10 0.47
CA GLY A 220 9.21 -11.46 -0.04
C GLY A 220 9.08 -11.05 -1.51
N LYS A 221 8.45 -11.89 -2.33
CA LYS A 221 8.18 -11.61 -3.74
C LYS A 221 7.18 -10.46 -3.93
N MET A 222 6.09 -10.44 -3.17
CA MET A 222 5.10 -9.36 -3.20
C MET A 222 5.70 -8.04 -2.73
N ALA A 223 6.53 -8.06 -1.69
CA ALA A 223 7.25 -6.91 -1.17
C ALA A 223 8.19 -6.29 -2.22
N ALA A 224 9.02 -7.11 -2.89
CA ALA A 224 9.88 -6.65 -3.98
C ALA A 224 9.07 -6.00 -5.10
N THR A 225 7.97 -6.65 -5.50
CA THR A 225 7.09 -6.16 -6.57
C THR A 225 6.47 -4.81 -6.21
N LEU A 226 5.87 -4.68 -5.02
CA LEU A 226 5.25 -3.43 -4.59
C LEU A 226 6.28 -2.32 -4.36
N GLN A 227 7.47 -2.65 -3.87
CA GLN A 227 8.56 -1.70 -3.74
C GLN A 227 8.98 -1.13 -5.09
N THR A 228 9.13 -1.97 -6.12
CA THR A 228 9.42 -1.47 -7.47
C THR A 228 8.25 -0.69 -8.05
N MET A 229 7.01 -1.20 -7.96
CA MET A 229 5.85 -0.54 -8.56
C MET A 229 5.49 0.78 -7.89
N SER A 230 5.78 0.92 -6.59
CA SER A 230 5.60 2.17 -5.86
C SER A 230 6.73 3.17 -6.09
N GLY A 231 7.82 2.79 -6.75
CA GLY A 231 8.99 3.66 -6.92
C GLY A 231 9.80 3.83 -5.62
N GLY A 232 9.91 2.77 -4.82
CA GLY A 232 10.72 2.76 -3.61
C GLY A 232 10.01 3.20 -2.32
N ARG A 233 8.69 3.36 -2.36
CA ARG A 233 7.89 3.96 -1.26
C ARG A 233 7.32 2.97 -0.26
N PHE A 234 7.49 1.68 -0.48
CA PHE A 234 6.85 0.63 0.31
C PHE A 234 7.67 0.29 1.57
N ILE A 235 6.99 0.25 2.70
CA ILE A 235 7.51 -0.22 4.00
C ILE A 235 6.84 -1.55 4.34
N LEU A 236 7.65 -2.60 4.50
CA LEU A 236 7.17 -3.90 4.94
C LEU A 236 6.97 -3.92 6.45
N GLY A 237 5.77 -3.53 6.90
CA GLY A 237 5.35 -3.74 8.27
C GLY A 237 4.92 -5.19 8.51
N ILE A 238 5.58 -5.88 9.43
CA ILE A 238 5.32 -7.29 9.73
C ILE A 238 5.52 -7.61 11.22
N GLY A 239 4.76 -8.57 11.75
CA GLY A 239 4.87 -9.07 13.11
C GLY A 239 4.61 -10.57 13.20
N ALA A 240 4.70 -11.12 14.40
CA ALA A 240 4.51 -12.55 14.65
C ALA A 240 3.02 -13.00 14.58
N GLY A 241 2.10 -12.09 14.28
CA GLY A 241 0.64 -12.29 14.42
C GLY A 241 0.20 -12.37 15.89
N TRP A 242 -1.10 -12.38 16.15
CA TRP A 242 -1.61 -12.52 17.52
C TRP A 242 -3.01 -13.13 17.63
N ARG A 243 -3.82 -13.04 16.57
CA ARG A 243 -5.23 -13.40 16.61
C ARG A 243 -5.46 -14.86 16.25
N ASP A 244 -5.30 -15.73 17.24
CA ASP A 244 -5.48 -17.19 17.16
C ASP A 244 -6.70 -17.62 16.32
N GLU A 245 -7.84 -16.97 16.56
CA GLU A 245 -9.09 -17.27 15.87
C GLU A 245 -8.98 -17.16 14.34
N GLU A 246 -8.26 -16.17 13.81
CA GLU A 246 -8.09 -15.96 12.38
C GLU A 246 -7.24 -17.07 11.76
N TYR A 247 -6.19 -17.49 12.47
CA TYR A 247 -5.35 -18.62 12.06
C TYR A 247 -6.22 -19.86 11.88
N HIS A 248 -6.95 -20.23 12.93
CA HIS A 248 -7.78 -21.44 12.90
C HIS A 248 -8.93 -21.35 11.89
N ALA A 249 -9.58 -20.19 11.75
CA ALA A 249 -10.67 -20.01 10.78
C ALA A 249 -10.19 -20.17 9.32
N TYR A 250 -8.93 -19.83 9.03
CA TYR A 250 -8.34 -19.94 7.69
C TYR A 250 -7.52 -21.23 7.49
N GLY A 251 -7.56 -22.15 8.47
CA GLY A 251 -6.85 -23.42 8.40
C GLY A 251 -5.34 -23.33 8.60
N TYR A 252 -4.85 -22.25 9.21
CA TYR A 252 -3.46 -22.07 9.59
C TYR A 252 -3.18 -22.61 10.99
N ASP A 253 -1.95 -23.07 11.20
CA ASP A 253 -1.44 -23.36 12.53
C ASP A 253 -1.24 -22.07 13.32
N PHE A 254 -1.54 -22.11 14.62
CA PHE A 254 -1.19 -21.04 15.56
C PHE A 254 -0.15 -21.51 16.58
N PRO A 255 1.16 -21.54 16.23
CA PRO A 255 2.19 -21.98 17.17
C PRO A 255 2.31 -21.06 18.38
N ARG A 256 2.93 -21.60 19.45
CA ARG A 256 3.25 -20.80 20.64
C ARG A 256 4.09 -19.57 20.28
N PRO A 257 4.00 -18.45 21.03
CA PRO A 257 4.64 -17.18 20.68
C PRO A 257 6.13 -17.28 20.34
N ALA A 258 6.91 -18.07 21.10
CA ALA A 258 8.34 -18.25 20.83
C ALA A 258 8.62 -18.84 19.44
N VAL A 259 7.77 -19.77 18.97
CA VAL A 259 7.88 -20.35 17.63
C VAL A 259 7.52 -19.32 16.56
N ARG A 260 6.45 -18.54 16.75
CA ARG A 260 6.05 -17.50 15.79
C ARG A 260 7.08 -16.38 15.66
N ILE A 261 7.78 -16.04 16.75
CA ILE A 261 8.88 -15.06 16.70
C ILE A 261 10.11 -15.65 15.99
N ALA A 262 10.43 -16.93 16.20
CA ALA A 262 11.49 -17.61 15.45
C ALA A 262 11.16 -17.73 13.95
N GLN A 263 9.88 -17.97 13.61
CA GLN A 263 9.40 -17.92 12.23
C GLN A 263 9.55 -16.52 11.63
N LEU A 264 9.22 -15.46 12.37
CA LEU A 264 9.46 -14.08 11.92
C LEU A 264 10.95 -13.84 11.65
N ASP A 265 11.83 -14.25 12.56
CA ASP A 265 13.29 -14.14 12.41
C ASP A 265 13.78 -14.79 11.10
N GLU A 266 13.40 -16.04 10.84
CA GLU A 266 13.77 -16.75 9.60
C GLU A 266 13.13 -16.13 8.34
N ALA A 267 11.88 -15.69 8.44
CA ALA A 267 11.18 -15.06 7.32
C ALA A 267 11.85 -13.75 6.88
N LEU A 268 12.35 -12.95 7.82
CA LEU A 268 13.07 -11.73 7.50
C LEU A 268 14.42 -12.02 6.83
N GLN A 269 15.18 -13.00 7.35
CA GLN A 269 16.44 -13.42 6.76
C GLN A 269 16.26 -13.91 5.31
N LEU A 270 15.29 -14.81 5.07
CA LEU A 270 15.07 -15.33 3.72
C LEU A 270 14.57 -14.24 2.76
N MET A 271 13.72 -13.30 3.21
CA MET A 271 13.26 -12.20 2.35
C MET A 271 14.41 -11.29 1.94
N ARG A 272 15.33 -10.96 2.87
CA ARG A 272 16.53 -10.18 2.54
C ARG A 272 17.39 -10.91 1.52
N LEU A 273 17.63 -12.21 1.70
CA LEU A 273 18.36 -13.02 0.73
C LEU A 273 17.71 -12.97 -0.65
N MET A 274 16.38 -13.08 -0.73
CA MET A 274 15.63 -12.99 -2.00
C MET A 274 15.80 -11.66 -2.72
N TRP A 275 16.11 -10.56 -2.01
CA TRP A 275 16.27 -9.23 -2.58
C TRP A 275 17.72 -8.89 -2.92
N THR A 276 18.71 -9.49 -2.24
CA THR A 276 20.12 -9.12 -2.36
C THR A 276 20.97 -10.14 -3.10
N GLU A 277 20.65 -11.44 -2.98
CA GLU A 277 21.52 -12.50 -3.49
C GLU A 277 21.22 -12.87 -4.94
N GLU A 278 22.27 -13.21 -5.69
CA GLU A 278 22.14 -13.71 -7.06
C GLU A 278 21.45 -15.08 -7.10
N THR A 279 21.63 -15.94 -6.08
CA THR A 279 20.97 -17.25 -6.01
C THR A 279 20.42 -17.50 -4.60
N PRO A 280 19.23 -16.96 -4.29
CA PRO A 280 18.69 -16.95 -2.92
C PRO A 280 18.29 -18.36 -2.46
N THR A 281 19.05 -18.89 -1.50
CA THR A 281 18.83 -20.19 -0.86
C THR A 281 18.93 -20.05 0.64
N PHE A 282 17.99 -20.64 1.38
CA PHE A 282 17.92 -20.59 2.82
C PHE A 282 17.41 -21.90 3.38
N LYS A 283 18.02 -22.37 4.47
CA LYS A 283 17.62 -23.60 5.16
C LYS A 283 17.57 -23.35 6.67
N GLY A 284 16.42 -22.88 7.13
CA GLY A 284 16.13 -22.68 8.53
C GLY A 284 15.45 -23.89 9.17
N LYS A 285 15.04 -23.72 10.43
CA LYS A 285 14.25 -24.70 11.18
C LYS A 285 12.79 -24.70 10.76
N HIS A 286 12.26 -23.54 10.38
CA HIS A 286 10.85 -23.35 10.06
C HIS A 286 10.61 -23.20 8.56
N PHE A 287 11.53 -22.54 7.85
CA PHE A 287 11.39 -22.27 6.42
C PHE A 287 12.62 -22.71 5.63
N GLN A 288 12.37 -23.09 4.38
CA GLN A 288 13.41 -23.39 3.41
C GLN A 288 13.03 -22.85 2.04
N ILE A 289 14.00 -22.31 1.32
CA ILE A 289 13.90 -21.92 -0.09
C ILE A 289 15.17 -22.38 -0.81
N GLU A 290 15.04 -22.75 -2.08
CA GLU A 290 16.13 -23.13 -2.96
C GLU A 290 15.99 -22.33 -4.26
N ALA A 291 16.96 -21.47 -4.55
CA ALA A 291 16.95 -20.56 -5.70
C ALA A 291 15.61 -19.84 -5.91
N ALA A 292 15.00 -19.30 -4.84
CA ALA A 292 13.70 -18.63 -4.90
C ALA A 292 13.85 -17.14 -5.23
N TYR A 293 14.00 -16.81 -6.51
CA TYR A 293 14.24 -15.45 -6.98
C TYR A 293 13.06 -14.49 -6.77
N ALA A 294 13.34 -13.19 -6.54
CA ALA A 294 12.32 -12.13 -6.43
C ALA A 294 12.47 -10.95 -7.43
N PRO A 295 12.64 -11.16 -8.76
CA PRO A 295 12.83 -10.06 -9.72
C PRO A 295 11.53 -9.29 -10.04
N PRO A 296 11.53 -7.96 -10.19
CA PRO A 296 12.67 -7.06 -10.13
C PRO A 296 13.24 -6.97 -8.71
N HIS A 297 14.57 -6.95 -8.59
CA HIS A 297 15.21 -6.71 -7.30
C HIS A 297 14.87 -5.28 -6.88
N PRO A 298 14.36 -5.09 -5.66
CA PRO A 298 13.93 -3.77 -5.22
C PRO A 298 15.14 -2.85 -5.00
N ASP A 299 15.11 -1.67 -5.60
CA ASP A 299 16.06 -0.59 -5.34
C ASP A 299 15.28 0.72 -5.17
N PRO A 300 15.26 1.33 -3.97
CA PRO A 300 15.91 0.85 -2.73
C PRO A 300 15.24 -0.42 -2.17
N LEU A 301 15.93 -1.14 -1.28
CA LEU A 301 15.34 -2.24 -0.51
C LEU A 301 14.13 -1.75 0.32
N PRO A 302 13.06 -2.55 0.49
CA PRO A 302 11.94 -2.17 1.34
C PRO A 302 12.40 -2.10 2.81
N PRO A 303 12.18 -0.99 3.53
CA PRO A 303 12.40 -0.94 4.96
C PRO A 303 11.50 -1.93 5.68
N ILE A 304 12.04 -2.63 6.68
CA ILE A 304 11.28 -3.57 7.52
C ILE A 304 10.87 -2.88 8.81
N LEU A 305 9.56 -2.69 8.99
CA LEU A 305 8.96 -2.27 10.25
C LEU A 305 8.49 -3.50 11.02
N ILE A 306 8.95 -3.66 12.26
CA ILE A 306 8.46 -4.71 13.15
C ILE A 306 7.50 -4.12 14.19
N GLY A 307 6.25 -4.58 14.15
CA GLY A 307 5.26 -4.29 15.18
C GLY A 307 5.32 -5.32 16.31
N GLY A 308 5.55 -4.88 17.55
CA GLY A 308 5.65 -5.83 18.66
C GLY A 308 6.11 -5.26 20.00
N ASN A 309 5.81 -6.00 21.07
CA ASN A 309 5.98 -5.54 22.46
C ASN A 309 6.70 -6.53 23.38
N GLY A 310 6.93 -7.78 22.94
CA GLY A 310 7.46 -8.85 23.78
C GLY A 310 8.94 -8.67 24.11
N GLU A 311 9.25 -8.41 25.37
CA GLU A 311 10.59 -7.98 25.80
C GLU A 311 11.67 -9.05 25.73
N GLN A 312 11.30 -10.32 25.90
CA GLN A 312 12.26 -11.42 25.96
C GLN A 312 12.74 -11.86 24.58
N LEU A 313 11.89 -11.77 23.55
CA LEU A 313 12.15 -12.36 22.23
C LEU A 313 11.90 -11.37 21.09
N MET A 314 10.75 -10.67 21.11
CA MET A 314 10.37 -9.77 20.01
C MET A 314 11.25 -8.52 19.97
N LEU A 315 11.43 -7.80 21.07
CA LEU A 315 12.27 -6.59 21.10
C LEU A 315 13.75 -6.88 20.83
N PRO A 316 14.33 -8.00 21.29
CA PRO A 316 15.64 -8.42 20.82
C PRO A 316 15.70 -8.67 19.32
N LEU A 317 14.67 -9.29 18.72
CA LEU A 317 14.59 -9.46 17.27
C LEU A 317 14.53 -8.12 16.54
N VAL A 318 13.75 -7.16 17.04
CA VAL A 318 13.70 -5.78 16.51
C VAL A 318 15.10 -5.18 16.45
N GLY A 319 15.85 -5.24 17.56
CA GLY A 319 17.23 -4.73 17.61
C GLY A 319 18.15 -5.39 16.57
N ARG A 320 18.00 -6.71 16.35
CA ARG A 320 18.84 -7.46 15.39
C ARG A 320 18.49 -7.22 13.93
N GLN A 321 17.22 -7.02 13.58
CA GLN A 321 16.78 -7.14 12.17
C GLN A 321 15.89 -6.03 11.62
N ALA A 322 15.27 -5.21 12.47
CA ALA A 322 14.32 -4.20 12.01
C ALA A 322 15.05 -2.93 11.55
N ASP A 323 14.43 -2.24 10.59
CA ASP A 323 14.77 -0.87 10.19
C ASP A 323 13.86 0.13 10.93
N MET A 324 12.66 -0.30 11.32
CA MET A 324 11.71 0.50 12.10
C MET A 324 11.03 -0.35 13.18
N TRP A 325 10.68 0.26 14.31
CA TRP A 325 9.89 -0.37 15.36
C TRP A 325 8.57 0.37 15.57
N ASN A 326 7.46 -0.36 15.66
CA ASN A 326 6.17 0.21 16.03
C ASN A 326 5.57 -0.40 17.30
N THR A 327 4.97 0.46 18.13
CA THR A 327 4.11 0.10 19.26
C THR A 327 2.97 1.10 19.40
N GLY A 328 1.86 0.69 20.02
CA GLY A 328 0.78 1.61 20.40
C GLY A 328 1.14 2.50 21.58
N ALA A 329 0.65 3.75 21.56
CA ALA A 329 0.84 4.77 22.59
C ALA A 329 0.14 4.45 23.91
N GLY A 330 -0.94 3.65 23.88
CA GLY A 330 -1.79 3.37 25.05
C GLY A 330 -1.12 2.65 26.22
N ARG A 331 0.15 2.20 26.08
CA ARG A 331 0.94 1.62 27.17
C ARG A 331 1.75 2.65 27.96
N GLY A 332 1.74 3.92 27.54
CA GLY A 332 2.41 5.03 28.20
C GLY A 332 3.91 5.13 27.88
N LEU A 333 4.45 6.31 28.20
CA LEU A 333 5.83 6.70 27.87
C LEU A 333 6.88 5.85 28.60
N GLU A 334 6.66 5.54 29.89
CA GLU A 334 7.56 4.69 30.67
C GLU A 334 7.74 3.30 30.03
N SER A 335 6.63 2.69 29.61
CA SER A 335 6.69 1.42 28.89
C SER A 335 7.44 1.55 27.57
N PHE A 336 7.33 2.66 26.87
CA PHE A 336 8.03 2.87 25.61
C PHE A 336 9.53 3.01 25.82
N THR A 337 9.97 3.90 26.72
CA THR A 337 11.38 4.14 27.04
C THR A 337 12.08 2.85 27.42
N ARG A 338 11.48 2.05 28.32
CA ARG A 338 12.02 0.75 28.75
C ARG A 338 12.20 -0.23 27.58
N LYS A 339 11.23 -0.28 26.66
CA LYS A 339 11.25 -1.18 25.49
C LYS A 339 12.23 -0.72 24.42
N ARG A 340 12.28 0.58 24.15
CA ARG A 340 13.30 1.21 23.30
C ARG A 340 14.70 0.86 23.77
N ASP A 341 14.94 0.89 25.08
CA ASP A 341 16.27 0.60 25.62
C ASP A 341 16.64 -0.90 25.47
N ILE A 342 15.67 -1.81 25.51
CA ILE A 342 15.89 -3.23 25.17
C ILE A 342 16.29 -3.36 23.69
N ILE A 343 15.61 -2.67 22.79
CA ILE A 343 15.92 -2.67 21.35
C ILE A 343 17.34 -2.15 21.13
N ARG A 344 17.69 -1.01 21.72
CA ARG A 344 19.02 -0.39 21.58
C ARG A 344 20.13 -1.32 22.03
N ARG A 345 20.03 -1.88 23.26
CA ARG A 345 21.00 -2.87 23.75
C ARG A 345 21.11 -4.10 22.85
N SER A 346 20.00 -4.53 22.27
CA SER A 346 19.98 -5.70 21.38
C SER A 346 20.60 -5.39 20.00
N ALA A 347 20.46 -4.16 19.51
CA ALA A 347 21.14 -3.69 18.31
C ALA A 347 22.65 -3.60 18.53
N GLU A 348 23.09 -3.00 19.65
CA GLU A 348 24.51 -2.92 20.04
C GLU A 348 25.14 -4.31 20.16
N ALA A 349 24.47 -5.23 20.86
CA ALA A 349 24.94 -6.61 21.01
C ALA A 349 25.04 -7.37 19.67
N ALA A 350 24.29 -6.94 18.66
CA ALA A 350 24.34 -7.48 17.31
C ALA A 350 25.29 -6.73 16.37
N GLY A 351 26.03 -5.73 16.87
CA GLY A 351 26.96 -4.92 16.08
C GLY A 351 26.30 -3.90 15.16
N ARG A 352 25.03 -3.53 15.41
CA ARG A 352 24.29 -2.51 14.65
C ARG A 352 24.29 -1.18 15.39
N ASP A 353 24.34 -0.08 14.64
CA ASP A 353 24.08 1.26 15.19
C ASP A 353 22.62 1.37 15.66
N PRO A 354 22.33 1.57 16.95
CA PRO A 354 20.96 1.68 17.46
C PRO A 354 20.18 2.85 16.86
N SER A 355 20.87 3.89 16.39
CA SER A 355 20.24 5.04 15.73
C SER A 355 19.78 4.75 14.30
N SER A 356 20.17 3.60 13.72
CA SER A 356 19.64 3.13 12.44
C SER A 356 18.19 2.63 12.51
N ILE A 357 17.65 2.43 13.71
CA ILE A 357 16.28 1.94 13.92
C ILE A 357 15.36 3.13 14.16
N VAL A 358 14.45 3.37 13.20
CA VAL A 358 13.43 4.41 13.33
C VAL A 358 12.41 4.01 14.39
N LEU A 359 12.20 4.89 15.37
CA LEU A 359 11.21 4.68 16.43
C LEU A 359 9.88 5.29 16.00
N THR A 360 8.84 4.45 16.00
CA THR A 360 7.49 4.87 15.65
C THR A 360 6.50 4.54 16.77
N VAL A 361 5.46 5.36 16.89
CA VAL A 361 4.34 5.10 17.80
C VAL A 361 3.03 5.20 17.04
N THR A 362 2.08 4.33 17.37
CA THR A 362 0.72 4.41 16.86
C THR A 362 -0.17 5.07 17.90
N ARG A 363 -0.83 6.17 17.51
CA ARG A 363 -1.80 6.87 18.33
C ARG A 363 -3.18 6.78 17.70
N GLU A 364 -4.05 6.05 18.39
CA GLU A 364 -5.48 5.95 18.08
C GLU A 364 -6.23 7.00 18.91
N ALA A 365 -6.82 8.01 18.25
CA ALA A 365 -7.68 9.02 18.86
C ALA A 365 -8.39 9.85 17.78
N PRO A 366 -9.61 10.36 18.03
CA PRO A 366 -10.31 11.20 17.06
C PRO A 366 -9.55 12.50 16.77
N LEU A 367 -9.78 13.06 15.58
CA LEU A 367 -9.27 14.39 15.22
C LEU A 367 -9.82 15.46 16.18
N PRO A 368 -9.00 16.48 16.52
CA PRO A 368 -9.45 17.59 17.36
C PRO A 368 -10.57 18.37 16.66
N GLN A 369 -11.58 18.76 17.43
CA GLN A 369 -12.70 19.60 17.00
C GLN A 369 -12.50 21.07 17.41
N THR A 370 -11.59 21.33 18.36
CA THR A 370 -11.33 22.67 18.91
C THR A 370 -9.83 22.93 19.00
N SER A 371 -9.45 24.22 19.11
CA SER A 371 -8.04 24.59 19.25
C SER A 371 -7.45 24.16 20.61
N ASP A 372 -8.28 24.02 21.65
CA ASP A 372 -7.85 23.47 22.95
C ASP A 372 -7.49 21.99 22.83
N GLU A 373 -8.29 21.21 22.08
CA GLU A 373 -7.96 19.82 21.76
C GLU A 373 -6.71 19.72 20.89
N SER A 374 -6.52 20.61 19.91
CA SER A 374 -5.28 20.69 19.13
C SER A 374 -4.06 20.97 20.00
N ALA A 375 -4.17 21.87 20.98
CA ALA A 375 -3.09 22.14 21.94
C ALA A 375 -2.73 20.91 22.77
N GLN A 376 -3.74 20.15 23.24
CA GLN A 376 -3.51 18.88 23.95
C GLN A 376 -2.81 17.85 23.06
N TRP A 377 -3.17 17.77 21.78
CA TRP A 377 -2.46 16.93 20.81
C TRP A 377 -0.99 17.32 20.69
N VAL A 378 -0.68 18.62 20.56
CA VAL A 378 0.72 19.10 20.48
C VAL A 378 1.50 18.68 21.73
N GLU A 379 0.97 18.95 22.93
CA GLU A 379 1.61 18.56 24.19
C GLU A 379 1.83 17.05 24.32
N GLU A 380 0.87 16.24 23.84
CA GLU A 380 0.99 14.79 23.85
C GLU A 380 2.09 14.31 22.89
N LEU A 381 2.07 14.77 21.65
CA LEU A 381 3.01 14.33 20.62
C LEU A 381 4.44 14.79 20.92
N GLN A 382 4.63 15.96 21.53
CA GLN A 382 5.94 16.44 21.99
C GLN A 382 6.62 15.48 22.99
N LYS A 383 5.85 14.78 23.83
CA LYS A 383 6.41 13.80 24.78
C LYS A 383 7.04 12.62 24.04
N TRP A 384 6.43 12.19 22.94
CA TRP A 384 6.95 11.10 22.11
C TRP A 384 8.18 11.53 21.33
N THR A 385 8.18 12.73 20.74
CA THR A 385 9.33 13.23 19.98
C THR A 385 10.54 13.48 20.88
N ALA A 386 10.34 13.93 22.11
CA ALA A 386 11.39 14.07 23.12
C ALA A 386 12.08 12.72 23.45
N GLU A 387 11.38 11.59 23.32
CA GLU A 387 11.95 10.25 23.50
C GLU A 387 12.59 9.67 22.23
N GLY A 388 12.66 10.45 21.15
CA GLY A 388 13.28 10.09 19.87
C GLY A 388 12.34 9.44 18.85
N VAL A 389 11.03 9.52 19.04
CA VAL A 389 10.06 9.12 17.99
C VAL A 389 10.15 10.11 16.84
N SER A 390 10.41 9.61 15.64
CA SER A 390 10.52 10.43 14.43
C SER A 390 9.43 10.15 13.39
N HIS A 391 8.56 9.16 13.64
CA HIS A 391 7.41 8.88 12.79
C HIS A 391 6.20 8.45 13.62
N ILE A 392 5.15 9.29 13.66
CA ILE A 392 3.92 9.05 14.42
C ILE A 392 2.84 8.55 13.46
N LEU A 393 2.31 7.36 13.73
CA LEU A 393 1.22 6.75 12.95
C LEU A 393 -0.11 7.08 13.65
N LEU A 394 -1.03 7.69 12.94
CA LEU A 394 -2.26 8.26 13.48
C LEU A 394 -3.46 7.50 12.91
N ASP A 395 -4.22 6.89 13.80
CA ASP A 395 -5.51 6.29 13.50
C ASP A 395 -6.60 7.18 14.11
N PHE A 396 -7.33 7.85 13.22
CA PHE A 396 -8.40 8.77 13.61
C PHE A 396 -9.78 8.12 13.68
N GLY A 397 -9.88 6.81 13.43
CA GLY A 397 -11.14 6.08 13.40
C GLY A 397 -12.08 6.59 12.30
N HIS A 398 -13.34 6.80 12.67
CA HIS A 398 -14.40 7.20 11.74
C HIS A 398 -14.38 8.71 11.43
N VAL A 399 -13.54 9.10 10.47
CA VAL A 399 -13.49 10.48 9.95
C VAL A 399 -14.50 10.68 8.83
N THR A 400 -15.40 11.66 8.99
CA THR A 400 -16.50 11.94 8.05
C THR A 400 -16.35 13.25 7.29
N SER A 401 -15.46 14.16 7.70
CA SER A 401 -15.21 15.45 7.04
C SER A 401 -13.73 15.82 7.04
N THR A 402 -13.35 16.71 6.11
CA THR A 402 -11.96 17.18 5.96
C THR A 402 -11.60 18.38 6.84
N GLU A 403 -12.58 19.05 7.46
CA GLU A 403 -12.34 20.23 8.31
C GLU A 403 -11.47 19.90 9.53
N PRO A 404 -11.76 18.85 10.34
CA PRO A 404 -10.86 18.45 11.44
C PRO A 404 -9.48 18.00 10.97
N VAL A 405 -9.36 17.49 9.73
CA VAL A 405 -8.07 17.12 9.14
C VAL A 405 -7.23 18.39 8.89
N GLN A 406 -7.82 19.42 8.28
CA GLN A 406 -7.14 20.70 8.05
C GLN A 406 -6.74 21.36 9.37
N ARG A 407 -7.63 21.36 10.37
CA ARG A 407 -7.30 21.81 11.73
C ARG A 407 -6.10 21.07 12.29
N PHE A 408 -6.07 19.74 12.21
CA PHE A 408 -4.94 18.95 12.70
C PHE A 408 -3.63 19.29 11.97
N VAL A 409 -3.70 19.51 10.65
CA VAL A 409 -2.52 19.93 9.87
C VAL A 409 -2.00 21.29 10.34
N GLU A 410 -2.87 22.28 10.49
CA GLU A 410 -2.51 23.66 10.82
C GLU A 410 -2.12 23.85 12.28
N GLU A 411 -2.88 23.26 13.20
CA GLU A 411 -2.75 23.49 14.65
C GLU A 411 -1.91 22.42 15.36
N VAL A 412 -1.68 21.25 14.75
CA VAL A 412 -0.90 20.15 15.37
C VAL A 412 0.36 19.81 14.58
N MET A 413 0.25 19.50 13.29
CA MET A 413 1.42 19.07 12.50
C MET A 413 2.39 20.23 12.23
N ALA A 414 1.88 21.40 11.84
CA ALA A 414 2.74 22.54 11.51
C ALA A 414 3.61 23.03 12.69
N PRO A 415 3.10 23.15 13.94
CA PRO A 415 3.94 23.53 15.09
C PRO A 415 4.98 22.48 15.51
N LEU A 416 4.80 21.22 15.11
CA LEU A 416 5.70 20.12 15.45
C LEU A 416 6.77 19.84 14.37
N ARG A 417 6.64 20.46 13.19
CA ARG A 417 7.53 20.26 12.04
C ARG A 417 8.70 21.23 12.00
#